data_AF-A0A8J2TKV7-F1
#
_entry.id   AF-A0A8J2TKV7-F1
#
_cell.length_a   1.000
_cell.length_b   1.000
_cell.length_c   1.000
_cell.angle_alpha   90.00
_cell.angle_beta   90.00
_cell.angle_gamma   90.00
#
_symmetry.space_group_name_H-M   'P 1'
#
loop_
_entity.id
_entity.type
_entity.pdbx_description
1 polymer ?
#
loop_
_entity_poly.entity_id
_entity_poly.type
_entity_poly.pdbx_seq_one_letter_code
_entity_poly.pdbx_strand_id
1 'polypeptide(L)'
;MLQLVEQEYCWGQHQKDIMAEAYPDLINKLYVVGNLRLDLLREKFTILYKDEAKQIGAKYGKFILINTRFPLYNTIKGKKENIPLKFKHIQDLYEHFIEMTGIIGEVFPRTNIIVRPHPMEDFTSYERAFSSYPNIHVVHEGNIIKWLLAADIIIHNGCTSGIEGFLLEKPIISYLPLGSIENENELPNQVGIAARSIEELCASVKGVSRSKYLPVALYNKNRDRTDKGLDYYCQFSKEKYAYELILELCSNIKVPRSISGKNKKLKQIHYKKKRKRSFSTSEMEIRNFFKKLEVIEGNKSLIHIDKLGNNLYFLHLKNI
;
A
#
# COMPACT_ATOMS: atom_id res chain seq x y z
N MET A 1 -8.44 -11.33 26.20
CA MET A 1 -8.86 -11.11 24.79
C MET A 1 -8.08 -12.01 23.83
N LEU A 2 -6.76 -12.21 24.02
CA LEU A 2 -5.92 -13.05 23.16
C LEU A 2 -6.18 -14.57 23.24
N GLN A 3 -6.82 -15.06 24.31
CA GLN A 3 -7.21 -16.48 24.43
C GLN A 3 -8.19 -16.96 23.35
N LEU A 4 -8.87 -16.04 22.66
CA LEU A 4 -9.79 -16.35 21.56
C LEU A 4 -9.11 -16.45 20.19
N VAL A 5 -7.81 -16.12 20.11
CA VAL A 5 -7.03 -16.24 18.88
C VAL A 5 -6.63 -17.70 18.72
N GLU A 6 -7.04 -18.34 17.63
CA GLU A 6 -6.63 -19.72 17.30
C GLU A 6 -5.35 -19.73 16.45
N GLN A 7 -5.27 -18.82 15.49
CA GLN A 7 -4.12 -18.61 14.63
C GLN A 7 -3.92 -17.11 14.39
N GLU A 8 -2.67 -16.69 14.28
CA GLU A 8 -2.25 -15.34 13.95
C GLU A 8 -1.26 -15.40 12.78
N TYR A 9 -1.47 -14.54 11.80
CA TYR A 9 -0.78 -14.58 10.52
C TYR A 9 0.17 -13.38 10.40
N CYS A 10 1.45 -13.64 10.62
CA CYS A 10 2.51 -12.66 10.57
C CYS A 10 2.99 -12.44 9.13
N TRP A 11 3.30 -11.19 8.79
CA TRP A 11 3.82 -10.82 7.47
C TRP A 11 5.22 -11.37 7.24
N GLY A 12 6.07 -11.35 8.26
CA GLY A 12 7.45 -11.84 8.19
C GLY A 12 7.94 -12.29 9.55
N GLN A 13 9.17 -12.79 9.59
CA GLN A 13 9.80 -13.26 10.81
C GLN A 13 9.93 -12.14 11.85
N HIS A 14 10.19 -10.90 11.42
CA HIS A 14 10.25 -9.73 12.32
C HIS A 14 9.00 -9.57 13.19
N GLN A 15 7.82 -9.60 12.56
CA GLN A 15 6.56 -9.46 13.27
C GLN A 15 6.33 -10.66 14.20
N LYS A 16 6.66 -11.87 13.73
CA LYS A 16 6.54 -13.08 14.55
C LYS A 16 7.42 -13.00 15.81
N ASP A 17 8.67 -12.56 15.68
CA ASP A 17 9.61 -12.41 16.80
C ASP A 17 9.06 -11.44 17.85
N ILE A 18 8.62 -10.24 17.42
CA ILE A 18 8.03 -9.23 18.32
C ILE A 18 6.79 -9.78 19.03
N MET A 19 5.92 -10.48 18.29
CA MET A 19 4.69 -11.04 18.87
C MET A 19 4.98 -12.20 19.83
N ALA A 20 6.00 -13.03 19.55
CA ALA A 20 6.42 -14.10 20.42
C ALA A 20 7.02 -13.56 21.74
N GLU A 21 7.78 -12.47 21.67
CA GLU A 21 8.33 -11.79 22.85
C GLU A 21 7.22 -11.13 23.69
N ALA A 22 6.32 -10.38 23.05
CA ALA A 22 5.23 -9.69 23.75
C ALA A 22 4.16 -10.66 24.30
N TYR A 23 3.94 -11.79 23.61
CA TYR A 23 2.90 -12.77 23.93
C TYR A 23 3.40 -14.22 23.82
N PRO A 24 4.23 -14.69 24.77
CA PRO A 24 4.81 -16.04 24.72
C PRO A 24 3.76 -17.17 24.61
N ASP A 25 2.59 -17.00 25.21
CA ASP A 25 1.48 -17.97 25.16
C ASP A 25 0.91 -18.18 23.74
N LEU A 26 1.17 -17.24 22.81
CA LEU A 26 0.71 -17.32 21.43
C LEU A 26 1.73 -17.96 20.48
N ILE A 27 2.94 -18.30 20.93
CA ILE A 27 4.05 -18.70 20.03
C ILE A 27 3.67 -19.84 19.07
N ASN A 28 2.88 -20.81 19.54
CA ASN A 28 2.42 -21.97 18.75
C ASN A 28 1.29 -21.63 17.77
N LYS A 29 0.78 -20.41 17.81
CA LYS A 29 -0.31 -19.87 16.98
C LYS A 29 0.20 -18.84 15.97
N LEU A 30 1.49 -18.49 15.99
CA LEU A 30 2.07 -17.50 15.08
C LEU A 30 2.64 -18.17 13.81
N TYR A 31 2.08 -17.82 12.66
CA TYR A 31 2.50 -18.35 11.36
C TYR A 31 2.98 -17.22 10.46
N VAL A 32 4.18 -17.36 9.88
CA VAL A 32 4.67 -16.42 8.86
C VAL A 32 4.06 -16.83 7.53
N VAL A 33 3.22 -15.96 6.97
CA VAL A 33 2.49 -16.24 5.71
C VAL A 33 2.69 -15.18 4.64
N GLY A 34 3.29 -14.03 4.97
CA GLY A 34 3.37 -12.90 4.06
C GLY A 34 2.23 -11.91 4.24
N ASN A 35 2.11 -10.98 3.29
CA ASN A 35 1.12 -9.92 3.34
C ASN A 35 0.20 -9.99 2.10
N LEU A 36 -1.11 -10.20 2.34
CA LEU A 36 -2.15 -10.24 1.30
C LEU A 36 -2.15 -9.03 0.37
N ARG A 37 -1.73 -7.85 0.88
CA ARG A 37 -1.63 -6.64 0.06
C ARG A 37 -0.53 -6.75 -0.98
N LEU A 38 0.56 -7.45 -0.68
CA LEU A 38 1.68 -7.64 -1.61
C LEU A 38 1.38 -8.70 -2.67
N ASP A 39 0.48 -9.65 -2.39
CA ASP A 39 -0.03 -10.55 -3.42
C ASP A 39 -0.62 -9.76 -4.60
N LEU A 40 -1.30 -8.63 -4.32
CA LEU A 40 -1.90 -7.77 -5.34
C LEU A 40 -0.88 -7.12 -6.31
N LEU A 41 0.41 -7.14 -5.96
CA LEU A 41 1.49 -6.61 -6.78
C LEU A 41 2.08 -7.66 -7.74
N ARG A 42 1.69 -8.93 -7.60
CA ARG A 42 2.15 -10.01 -8.47
C ARG A 42 1.39 -10.01 -9.79
N GLU A 43 2.02 -10.57 -10.83
CA GLU A 43 1.50 -10.57 -12.20
C GLU A 43 0.02 -10.99 -12.30
N LYS A 44 -0.35 -12.07 -11.59
CA LYS A 44 -1.72 -12.60 -11.49
C LYS A 44 -2.76 -11.52 -11.15
N PHE A 45 -2.42 -10.58 -10.27
CA PHE A 45 -3.35 -9.57 -9.76
C PHE A 45 -3.16 -8.19 -10.39
N THR A 46 -1.96 -7.87 -10.91
CA THR A 46 -1.71 -6.56 -11.55
C THR A 46 -2.62 -6.30 -12.75
N ILE A 47 -3.15 -7.35 -13.39
CA ILE A 47 -4.14 -7.24 -14.47
C ILE A 47 -5.35 -6.37 -14.08
N LEU A 48 -5.75 -6.38 -12.80
CA LEU A 48 -6.86 -5.56 -12.30
C LEU A 48 -6.63 -4.05 -12.43
N TYR A 49 -5.37 -3.63 -12.56
CA TYR A 49 -4.96 -2.23 -12.54
C TYR A 49 -4.33 -1.80 -13.87
N LYS A 50 -4.05 -2.72 -14.81
CA LYS A 50 -3.34 -2.43 -16.07
C LYS A 50 -4.09 -1.43 -16.94
N ASP A 51 -5.42 -1.53 -17.03
CA ASP A 51 -6.20 -0.62 -17.87
C ASP A 51 -6.28 0.78 -17.28
N GLU A 52 -6.48 0.91 -15.97
CA GLU A 52 -6.42 2.22 -15.31
C GLU A 52 -5.01 2.83 -15.40
N ALA A 53 -3.95 2.01 -15.27
CA ALA A 53 -2.57 2.47 -15.44
C ALA A 53 -2.31 2.98 -16.87
N LYS A 54 -2.83 2.30 -17.90
CA LYS A 54 -2.77 2.77 -19.30
C LYS A 54 -3.50 4.10 -19.49
N GLN A 55 -4.68 4.26 -18.89
CA GLN A 55 -5.44 5.52 -18.96
C GLN A 55 -4.68 6.67 -18.29
N ILE A 56 -4.05 6.42 -17.14
CA ILE A 56 -3.17 7.39 -16.48
C ILE A 56 -2.00 7.76 -17.40
N GLY A 57 -1.32 6.78 -18.00
CA GLY A 57 -0.24 7.01 -18.95
C GLY A 57 -0.68 7.78 -20.20
N ALA A 58 -1.88 7.52 -20.72
CA ALA A 58 -2.45 8.27 -21.84
C ALA A 58 -2.75 9.73 -21.47
N LYS A 59 -3.18 9.98 -20.21
CA LYS A 59 -3.51 11.33 -19.71
C LYS A 59 -2.27 12.17 -19.43
N TYR A 60 -1.26 11.61 -18.78
CA TYR A 60 -0.09 12.36 -18.29
C TYR A 60 1.20 12.08 -19.08
N GLY A 61 1.19 11.16 -20.04
CA GLY A 61 2.41 10.74 -20.71
C GLY A 61 3.40 10.14 -19.73
N LYS A 62 4.68 10.48 -19.89
CA LYS A 62 5.73 10.09 -18.93
C LYS A 62 5.71 10.99 -17.72
N PHE A 63 5.81 10.41 -16.53
CA PHE A 63 5.76 11.19 -15.30
C PHE A 63 6.56 10.59 -14.13
N ILE A 64 6.96 11.49 -13.23
CA ILE A 64 7.52 11.20 -11.92
C ILE A 64 6.38 11.21 -10.90
N LEU A 65 6.25 10.17 -10.10
CA LEU A 65 5.30 10.09 -8.99
C LEU A 65 5.98 10.44 -7.67
N ILE A 66 5.47 11.45 -6.97
CA ILE A 66 5.91 11.85 -5.63
C ILE A 66 4.82 11.48 -4.64
N ASN A 67 5.09 10.53 -3.75
CA ASN A 67 4.17 10.15 -2.67
C ASN A 67 4.57 10.84 -1.36
N THR A 68 3.62 11.49 -0.70
CA THR A 68 3.86 12.21 0.57
C THR A 68 3.46 11.36 1.79
N ARG A 69 3.93 11.78 2.98
CA ARG A 69 3.62 11.12 4.27
C ARG A 69 3.55 12.09 5.45
N PHE A 70 2.93 13.26 5.28
CA PHE A 70 2.97 14.31 6.31
C PHE A 70 1.67 14.55 7.09
N PRO A 71 0.80 13.54 7.36
CA PRO A 71 -0.46 13.78 8.08
C PRO A 71 -0.27 14.18 9.55
N LEU A 72 0.96 14.12 10.08
CA LEU A 72 1.27 14.63 11.42
C LEU A 72 1.45 16.16 11.45
N TYR A 73 1.87 16.76 10.33
CA TYR A 73 2.07 18.21 10.16
C TYR A 73 0.98 18.83 9.28
N ASN A 74 0.87 18.39 8.03
CA ASN A 74 -0.13 18.83 7.05
C ASN A 74 -1.36 17.92 7.14
N THR A 75 -2.34 18.27 8.00
CA THR A 75 -3.52 17.43 8.22
C THR A 75 -4.65 17.80 7.26
N ILE A 76 -5.73 17.00 7.17
CA ILE A 76 -6.97 17.36 6.45
C ILE A 76 -7.52 18.76 6.87
N LYS A 77 -7.23 19.21 8.09
CA LYS A 77 -7.68 20.52 8.61
C LYS A 77 -6.68 21.66 8.34
N GLY A 78 -5.63 21.39 7.58
CA GLY A 78 -4.51 22.31 7.35
C GLY A 78 -3.28 21.96 8.19
N LYS A 79 -2.25 22.81 8.04
CA LYS A 79 -0.95 22.69 8.71
C LYS A 79 -1.08 23.01 10.20
N LYS A 80 -0.41 22.23 11.05
CA LYS A 80 -0.33 22.52 12.49
C LYS A 80 0.68 23.63 12.75
N GLU A 81 0.26 24.67 13.48
CA GLU A 81 1.14 25.76 13.91
C GLU A 81 2.10 25.33 15.02
N ASN A 82 1.61 24.54 15.99
CA ASN A 82 2.39 24.08 17.15
C ASN A 82 2.58 22.56 17.12
N ILE A 83 3.57 22.11 16.34
CA ILE A 83 3.93 20.69 16.27
C ILE A 83 4.78 20.30 17.50
N PRO A 84 4.47 19.19 18.20
CA PRO A 84 5.33 18.70 19.28
C PRO A 84 6.77 18.49 18.79
N LEU A 85 7.77 18.82 19.62
CA LEU A 85 9.19 18.75 19.27
C LEU A 85 9.60 17.42 18.64
N LYS A 86 9.06 16.31 19.16
CA LYS A 86 9.28 14.95 18.62
C LYS A 86 8.85 14.74 17.17
N PHE A 87 8.05 15.63 16.60
CA PHE A 87 7.58 15.59 15.22
C PHE A 87 8.06 16.79 14.39
N LYS A 88 8.96 17.63 14.93
CA LYS A 88 9.48 18.79 14.22
C LYS A 88 10.16 18.40 12.90
N HIS A 89 10.90 17.29 12.91
CA HIS A 89 11.51 16.71 11.70
C HIS A 89 10.50 16.42 10.57
N ILE A 90 9.22 16.10 10.89
CA ILE A 90 8.18 15.89 9.86
C ILE A 90 7.78 17.20 9.19
N GLN A 91 7.76 18.30 9.92
CA GLN A 91 7.55 19.63 9.33
C GLN A 91 8.73 19.98 8.42
N ASP A 92 9.96 19.85 8.90
CA ASP A 92 11.15 20.20 8.13
C ASP A 92 11.24 19.35 6.84
N LEU A 93 10.91 18.06 6.94
CA LEU A 93 10.83 17.17 5.79
C LEU A 93 9.72 17.56 4.80
N TYR A 94 8.55 18.00 5.29
CA TYR A 94 7.49 18.54 4.43
C TYR A 94 7.99 19.75 3.64
N GLU A 95 8.69 20.67 4.31
CA GLU A 95 9.24 21.89 3.68
C GLU A 95 10.26 21.53 2.59
N HIS A 96 11.18 20.61 2.86
CA HIS A 96 12.09 20.07 1.84
C HIS A 96 11.36 19.38 0.68
N PHE A 97 10.24 18.70 0.93
CA PHE A 97 9.45 18.08 -0.14
C PHE A 97 8.78 19.10 -1.05
N ILE A 98 8.30 20.22 -0.49
CA ILE A 98 7.74 21.32 -1.29
C ILE A 98 8.83 21.95 -2.17
N GLU A 99 9.96 22.30 -1.57
CA GLU A 99 11.11 22.86 -2.27
C GLU A 99 11.60 21.93 -3.39
N MET A 100 11.85 20.66 -3.04
CA MET A 100 12.31 19.64 -3.99
C MET A 100 11.36 19.48 -5.17
N THR A 101 10.05 19.45 -4.92
CA THR A 101 9.05 19.27 -5.97
C THR A 101 9.04 20.45 -6.94
N GLY A 102 9.15 21.68 -6.43
CA GLY A 102 9.28 22.88 -7.26
C GLY A 102 10.54 22.84 -8.13
N ILE A 103 11.71 22.55 -7.52
CA ILE A 103 12.98 22.49 -8.25
C ILE A 103 12.96 21.41 -9.33
N ILE A 104 12.45 20.21 -9.06
CA ILE A 104 12.31 19.17 -10.09
C ILE A 104 11.39 19.66 -11.22
N GLY A 105 10.31 20.37 -10.89
CA GLY A 105 9.42 20.99 -11.87
C GLY A 105 10.15 21.90 -12.85
N GLU A 106 11.08 22.70 -12.35
CA GLU A 106 11.88 23.66 -13.14
C GLU A 106 13.00 22.98 -13.92
N VAL A 107 13.68 22.01 -13.31
CA VAL A 107 14.80 21.28 -13.93
C VAL A 107 14.31 20.34 -15.04
N PHE A 108 13.08 19.82 -14.93
CA PHE A 108 12.48 18.89 -15.89
C PHE A 108 11.14 19.42 -16.43
N PRO A 109 11.11 20.57 -17.14
CA PRO A 109 9.88 21.26 -17.53
C PRO A 109 9.03 20.49 -18.56
N ARG A 110 9.60 19.45 -19.19
CA ARG A 110 8.92 18.56 -20.14
C ARG A 110 8.44 17.24 -19.51
N THR A 111 8.70 17.04 -18.23
CA THR A 111 8.29 15.85 -17.49
C THR A 111 7.15 16.23 -16.57
N ASN A 112 6.04 15.49 -16.62
CA ASN A 112 4.97 15.68 -15.67
C ASN A 112 5.38 15.13 -14.30
N ILE A 113 4.97 15.82 -13.25
CA ILE A 113 5.20 15.44 -11.86
C ILE A 113 3.84 15.28 -11.21
N ILE A 114 3.53 14.05 -10.79
CA ILE A 114 2.30 13.76 -10.06
C ILE A 114 2.64 13.77 -8.58
N VAL A 115 2.17 14.78 -7.87
CA VAL A 115 2.19 14.80 -6.41
C VAL A 115 0.93 14.09 -5.94
N ARG A 116 1.10 13.00 -5.20
CA ARG A 116 0.00 12.24 -4.61
C ARG A 116 0.05 12.37 -3.09
N PRO A 117 -0.75 13.30 -2.51
CA PRO A 117 -0.82 13.49 -1.07
C PRO A 117 -1.29 12.22 -0.35
N HIS A 118 -0.87 11.99 0.90
CA HIS A 118 -1.49 10.94 1.73
C HIS A 118 -2.97 11.32 2.02
N PRO A 119 -3.93 10.37 2.11
CA PRO A 119 -5.37 10.67 2.24
C PRO A 119 -5.75 11.55 3.44
N MET A 120 -4.88 11.60 4.46
CA MET A 120 -5.08 12.34 5.70
C MET A 120 -4.43 13.74 5.68
N GLU A 121 -3.98 14.21 4.53
CA GLU A 121 -3.34 15.51 4.34
C GLU A 121 -4.29 16.53 3.69
N ASP A 122 -4.01 17.83 3.85
CA ASP A 122 -4.73 18.89 3.12
C ASP A 122 -4.13 19.03 1.72
N PHE A 123 -4.91 18.65 0.71
CA PHE A 123 -4.49 18.67 -0.69
C PHE A 123 -4.33 20.10 -1.22
N THR A 124 -5.16 21.02 -0.72
CA THR A 124 -5.15 22.43 -1.09
C THR A 124 -3.80 23.09 -0.79
N SER A 125 -3.10 22.62 0.23
CA SER A 125 -1.75 23.12 0.57
C SER A 125 -0.75 22.90 -0.57
N TYR A 126 -0.83 21.74 -1.26
CA TYR A 126 0.02 21.41 -2.40
C TYR A 126 -0.45 22.12 -3.67
N GLU A 127 -1.77 22.18 -3.89
CA GLU A 127 -2.35 22.88 -5.06
C GLU A 127 -1.93 24.35 -5.08
N ARG A 128 -1.98 25.03 -3.93
CA ARG A 128 -1.50 26.41 -3.80
C ARG A 128 0.01 26.50 -4.04
N ALA A 129 0.78 25.62 -3.41
CA ALA A 129 2.25 25.62 -3.52
C ALA A 129 2.72 25.43 -4.97
N PHE A 130 1.99 24.65 -5.78
CA PHE A 130 2.39 24.31 -7.14
C PHE A 130 1.54 24.97 -8.24
N SER A 131 0.70 25.94 -7.89
CA SER A 131 -0.23 26.59 -8.83
C SER A 131 0.44 27.29 -10.02
N SER A 132 1.68 27.74 -9.87
CA SER A 132 2.49 28.35 -10.93
C SER A 132 3.23 27.36 -11.82
N TYR A 133 3.19 26.05 -11.52
CA TYR A 133 3.95 25.03 -12.22
C TYR A 133 3.05 24.22 -13.17
N PRO A 134 3.14 24.42 -14.49
CA PRO A 134 2.23 23.79 -15.45
C PRO A 134 2.42 22.27 -15.59
N ASN A 135 3.57 21.74 -15.16
CA ASN A 135 3.91 20.32 -15.21
C ASN A 135 3.75 19.59 -13.87
N ILE A 136 3.32 20.26 -12.79
CA ILE A 136 3.08 19.65 -11.49
C ILE A 136 1.58 19.49 -11.26
N HIS A 137 1.14 18.25 -11.03
CA HIS A 137 -0.26 17.91 -10.85
C HIS A 137 -0.47 17.29 -9.47
N VAL A 138 -1.34 17.89 -8.66
CA VAL A 138 -1.72 17.32 -7.36
C VAL A 138 -2.92 16.40 -7.58
N VAL A 139 -2.74 15.09 -7.37
CA VAL A 139 -3.77 14.10 -7.67
C VAL A 139 -3.87 13.03 -6.59
N HIS A 140 -5.06 12.87 -6.02
CA HIS A 140 -5.39 11.77 -5.12
C HIS A 140 -6.62 11.01 -5.63
N GLU A 141 -6.41 9.97 -6.44
CA GLU A 141 -7.50 9.22 -7.06
C GLU A 141 -7.25 7.70 -7.03
N GLY A 142 -8.27 6.94 -6.62
CA GLY A 142 -8.28 5.48 -6.66
C GLY A 142 -7.16 4.80 -5.86
N ASN A 143 -6.90 3.53 -6.16
CA ASN A 143 -5.82 2.75 -5.52
C ASN A 143 -4.44 3.30 -5.94
N ILE A 144 -3.42 3.21 -5.09
CA ILE A 144 -2.05 3.63 -5.43
C ILE A 144 -1.39 2.71 -6.47
N ILE A 145 -1.74 1.42 -6.52
CA ILE A 145 -1.11 0.42 -7.41
C ILE A 145 -1.16 0.85 -8.89
N LYS A 146 -2.30 1.39 -9.36
CA LYS A 146 -2.42 1.89 -10.74
C LYS A 146 -1.46 3.06 -11.05
N TRP A 147 -1.18 3.91 -10.06
CA TRP A 147 -0.25 5.02 -10.20
C TRP A 147 1.20 4.55 -10.19
N LEU A 148 1.53 3.59 -9.32
CA LEU A 148 2.85 2.95 -9.30
C LEU A 148 3.12 2.25 -10.65
N LEU A 149 2.16 1.48 -11.16
CA LEU A 149 2.25 0.81 -12.47
C LEU A 149 2.41 1.80 -13.63
N ALA A 150 1.78 2.97 -13.57
CA ALA A 150 1.85 3.98 -14.62
C ALA A 150 3.12 4.85 -14.55
N ALA A 151 3.72 5.04 -13.37
CA ALA A 151 4.87 5.91 -13.17
C ALA A 151 6.14 5.39 -13.86
N ASP A 152 6.96 6.33 -14.35
CA ASP A 152 8.31 6.05 -14.85
C ASP A 152 9.35 6.07 -13.72
N ILE A 153 9.18 6.96 -12.74
CA ILE A 153 10.04 7.11 -11.56
C ILE A 153 9.17 7.38 -10.35
N ILE A 154 9.51 6.79 -9.21
CA ILE A 154 8.84 7.05 -7.94
C ILE A 154 9.84 7.71 -6.97
N ILE A 155 9.46 8.87 -6.44
CA ILE A 155 10.18 9.55 -5.37
C ILE A 155 9.36 9.44 -4.09
N HIS A 156 9.99 9.04 -3.00
CA HIS A 156 9.36 8.99 -1.69
C HIS A 156 10.37 9.19 -0.57
N ASN A 157 9.86 9.26 0.66
CA ASN A 157 10.66 9.18 1.88
C ASN A 157 9.85 8.35 2.90
N GLY A 158 10.35 7.20 3.32
CA GLY A 158 9.77 6.38 4.40
C GLY A 158 8.38 5.77 4.15
N CYS A 159 7.77 6.01 2.99
CA CYS A 159 6.45 5.48 2.62
C CYS A 159 6.50 4.00 2.24
N THR A 160 5.55 3.19 2.70
CA THR A 160 5.40 1.78 2.29
C THR A 160 5.18 1.62 0.79
N SER A 161 4.69 2.65 0.10
CA SER A 161 4.59 2.70 -1.37
C SER A 161 5.92 2.53 -2.08
N GLY A 162 7.06 2.82 -1.43
CA GLY A 162 8.39 2.53 -1.94
C GLY A 162 8.61 1.03 -2.13
N ILE A 163 8.23 0.22 -1.12
CA ILE A 163 8.27 -1.25 -1.18
C ILE A 163 7.31 -1.75 -2.27
N GLU A 164 6.10 -1.22 -2.34
CA GLU A 164 5.14 -1.61 -3.38
C GLU A 164 5.67 -1.32 -4.80
N GLY A 165 6.24 -0.13 -5.02
CA GLY A 165 6.86 0.26 -6.28
C GLY A 165 8.07 -0.62 -6.63
N PHE A 166 8.90 -0.94 -5.63
CA PHE A 166 10.02 -1.86 -5.79
C PHE A 166 9.58 -3.25 -6.26
N LEU A 167 8.54 -3.82 -5.63
CA LEU A 167 7.98 -5.12 -6.01
C LEU A 167 7.31 -5.10 -7.39
N LEU A 168 6.90 -3.93 -7.87
CA LEU A 168 6.42 -3.69 -9.24
C LEU A 168 7.55 -3.35 -10.23
N GLU A 169 8.81 -3.53 -9.83
CA GLU A 169 10.01 -3.30 -10.63
C GLU A 169 10.13 -1.86 -11.17
N LYS A 170 9.66 -0.90 -10.38
CA LYS A 170 9.71 0.53 -10.73
C LYS A 170 11.01 1.18 -10.26
N PRO A 171 11.55 2.16 -11.01
CA PRO A 171 12.65 2.95 -10.51
C PRO A 171 12.27 3.77 -9.28
N ILE A 172 12.94 3.50 -8.16
CA ILE A 172 12.70 4.15 -6.87
C ILE A 172 13.87 5.06 -6.50
N ILE A 173 13.57 6.28 -6.09
CA ILE A 173 14.52 7.21 -5.47
C ILE A 173 13.99 7.57 -4.08
N SER A 174 14.78 7.25 -3.05
CA SER A 174 14.52 7.62 -1.65
C SER A 174 15.14 8.99 -1.40
N TYR A 175 14.32 10.04 -1.28
CA TYR A 175 14.82 11.39 -0.99
C TYR A 175 14.98 11.61 0.51
N LEU A 176 16.22 11.74 0.98
CA LEU A 176 16.62 11.74 2.40
C LEU A 176 17.37 13.04 2.78
N PRO A 177 16.75 14.22 2.66
CA PRO A 177 17.42 15.51 2.87
C PRO A 177 17.90 15.74 4.32
N LEU A 178 17.29 15.05 5.29
CA LEU A 178 17.62 15.15 6.72
C LEU A 178 18.50 13.97 7.20
N GLY A 179 19.01 13.13 6.30
CA GLY A 179 19.74 11.92 6.65
C GLY A 179 18.86 10.81 7.25
N SER A 180 19.50 9.83 7.89
CA SER A 180 18.80 8.78 8.65
C SER A 180 18.40 9.34 10.02
N ILE A 181 17.10 9.51 10.24
CA ILE A 181 16.56 9.91 11.53
C ILE A 181 16.39 8.66 12.39
N GLU A 182 16.94 8.67 13.62
CA GLU A 182 16.72 7.60 14.59
C GLU A 182 15.22 7.36 14.78
N ASN A 183 14.78 6.10 14.69
CA ASN A 183 13.39 5.63 14.79
C ASN A 183 12.48 5.88 13.55
N GLU A 184 13.02 6.21 12.37
CA GLU A 184 12.25 6.15 11.13
C GLU A 184 12.29 4.74 10.48
N ASN A 185 11.20 4.36 9.80
CA ASN A 185 11.10 3.07 9.10
C ASN A 185 12.24 2.94 8.07
N GLU A 186 13.29 2.19 8.42
CA GLU A 186 14.48 2.06 7.58
C GLU A 186 14.20 1.31 6.29
N LEU A 187 13.31 0.31 6.34
CA LEU A 187 13.10 -0.63 5.24
C LEU A 187 12.63 0.04 3.94
N PRO A 188 11.58 0.88 3.91
CA PRO A 188 11.20 1.55 2.66
C PRO A 188 12.32 2.41 2.05
N ASN A 189 13.19 3.00 2.86
CA ASN A 189 14.27 3.85 2.34
C ASN A 189 15.41 3.03 1.70
N GLN A 190 15.47 1.72 1.95
CA GLN A 190 16.50 0.81 1.43
C GLN A 190 16.19 0.27 0.03
N VAL A 191 14.96 0.41 -0.49
CA VAL A 191 14.54 -0.24 -1.76
C VAL A 191 14.79 0.62 -3.01
N GLY A 192 15.50 1.75 -2.89
CA GLY A 192 15.76 2.69 -3.99
C GLY A 192 17.13 3.36 -3.91
N ILE A 193 17.43 4.20 -4.90
CA ILE A 193 18.62 5.05 -4.88
C ILE A 193 18.42 6.13 -3.81
N ALA A 194 19.29 6.17 -2.80
CA ALA A 194 19.25 7.23 -1.81
C ALA A 194 19.81 8.53 -2.40
N ALA A 195 19.00 9.59 -2.37
CA ALA A 195 19.42 10.94 -2.74
C ALA A 195 19.29 11.85 -1.51
N ARG A 196 20.40 12.42 -1.04
CA ARG A 196 20.47 13.26 0.17
C ARG A 196 20.50 14.75 -0.14
N SER A 197 20.61 15.11 -1.42
CA SER A 197 20.53 16.50 -1.88
C SER A 197 19.71 16.60 -3.18
N ILE A 198 19.38 17.84 -3.57
CA ILE A 198 18.69 18.12 -4.83
C ILE A 198 19.55 17.74 -6.03
N GLU A 199 20.87 17.94 -5.94
CA GLU A 199 21.84 17.58 -6.98
C GLU A 199 21.88 16.07 -7.19
N GLU A 200 21.99 15.30 -6.10
CA GLU A 200 21.96 13.83 -6.14
C GLU A 200 20.64 13.31 -6.70
N LEU A 201 19.53 13.95 -6.32
CA LEU A 201 18.20 13.61 -6.81
C LEU A 201 18.08 13.85 -8.32
N CYS A 202 18.48 15.03 -8.79
CA CYS A 202 18.47 15.36 -10.22
C CYS A 202 19.40 14.44 -11.02
N ALA A 203 20.57 14.11 -10.48
CA ALA A 203 21.49 13.15 -11.09
C ALA A 203 20.85 11.75 -11.19
N SER A 204 20.16 11.31 -10.15
CA SER A 204 19.46 10.03 -10.09
C SER A 204 18.31 9.97 -11.12
N VAL A 205 17.48 11.01 -11.21
CA VAL A 205 16.41 11.12 -12.22
C VAL A 205 16.98 11.03 -13.64
N LYS A 206 18.07 11.76 -13.92
CA LYS A 206 18.75 11.72 -15.24
C LYS A 206 19.36 10.33 -15.52
N GLY A 207 19.96 9.70 -14.51
CA GLY A 207 20.57 8.37 -14.63
C GLY A 207 19.54 7.29 -14.93
N VAL A 208 18.44 7.27 -14.18
CA VAL A 208 17.30 6.35 -14.39
C VAL A 208 16.67 6.57 -15.77
N SER A 209 16.51 7.83 -16.20
CA SER A 209 15.94 8.13 -17.53
C SER A 209 16.80 7.61 -18.69
N ARG A 210 18.12 7.45 -18.49
CA ARG A 210 19.06 6.93 -19.50
C ARG A 210 19.16 5.41 -19.49
N SER A 211 19.00 4.80 -18.32
CA SER A 211 19.02 3.36 -18.16
C SER A 211 17.60 2.88 -17.87
N LYS A 212 16.89 2.43 -18.90
CA LYS A 212 15.58 1.74 -18.77
C LYS A 212 15.59 0.55 -17.78
N TYR A 213 16.76 0.16 -17.28
CA TYR A 213 17.01 -1.04 -16.47
C TYR A 213 17.85 -0.81 -15.18
N LEU A 214 18.13 0.43 -14.77
CA LEU A 214 18.54 0.69 -13.38
C LEU A 214 17.25 0.93 -12.58
N PRO A 215 16.62 -0.08 -11.93
CA PRO A 215 17.17 -0.81 -10.77
C PRO A 215 16.53 -2.19 -10.45
N VAL A 216 17.26 -3.28 -10.70
CA VAL A 216 17.18 -4.57 -9.94
C VAL A 216 18.61 -5.06 -9.65
N ALA A 217 19.55 -4.77 -10.55
CA ALA A 217 20.98 -5.06 -10.38
C ALA A 217 21.65 -4.34 -9.19
N LEU A 218 21.21 -3.11 -8.85
CA LEU A 218 21.67 -2.40 -7.64
C LEU A 218 21.09 -3.02 -6.36
N TYR A 219 19.88 -3.59 -6.44
CA TYR A 219 19.21 -4.28 -5.36
C TYR A 219 19.84 -5.66 -5.08
N ASN A 220 20.16 -6.41 -6.13
CA ASN A 220 20.83 -7.72 -6.00
C ASN A 220 22.27 -7.60 -5.46
N LYS A 221 22.96 -6.48 -5.66
CA LYS A 221 24.33 -6.28 -5.14
C LYS A 221 24.39 -6.07 -3.62
N ASN A 222 23.27 -5.69 -2.98
CA ASN A 222 23.17 -5.44 -1.55
C ASN A 222 22.30 -6.47 -0.80
N ARG A 223 21.77 -7.48 -1.48
CA ARG A 223 20.99 -8.56 -0.86
C ARG A 223 21.80 -9.33 0.20
N ASP A 224 23.12 -9.35 0.05
CA ASP A 224 24.08 -10.06 0.92
C ASP A 224 24.63 -9.21 2.09
N ARG A 225 24.22 -7.95 2.28
CA ARG A 225 24.84 -7.06 3.28
C ARG A 225 23.99 -6.74 4.51
N THR A 226 22.77 -7.23 4.57
CA THR A 226 21.96 -7.15 5.79
C THR A 226 21.41 -8.54 6.07
N ASP A 227 21.77 -9.14 7.21
CA ASP A 227 21.33 -10.47 7.66
C ASP A 227 19.79 -10.67 7.70
N LYS A 228 19.01 -9.61 7.40
CA LYS A 228 17.55 -9.53 7.54
C LYS A 228 16.91 -8.62 6.46
N GLY A 229 17.09 -8.92 5.17
CA GLY A 229 16.52 -8.14 4.05
C GLY A 229 14.97 -8.05 4.04
N LEU A 230 14.36 -7.59 2.93
CA LEU A 230 12.89 -7.48 2.79
C LEU A 230 12.13 -8.75 3.23
N ASP A 231 12.72 -9.92 2.96
CA ASP A 231 12.19 -11.24 3.30
C ASP A 231 12.03 -11.46 4.82
N TYR A 232 12.83 -10.79 5.67
CA TYR A 232 12.67 -10.83 7.13
C TYR A 232 11.42 -10.07 7.61
N TYR A 233 11.11 -8.96 6.97
CA TYR A 233 9.96 -8.11 7.32
C TYR A 233 8.67 -8.58 6.66
N CYS A 234 8.76 -9.10 5.44
CA CYS A 234 7.63 -9.67 4.75
C CYS A 234 8.07 -10.86 3.90
N GLN A 235 7.53 -12.03 4.22
CA GLN A 235 7.67 -13.22 3.40
C GLN A 235 7.08 -12.95 2.01
N PHE A 236 7.91 -13.13 0.98
CA PHE A 236 7.52 -12.96 -0.41
C PHE A 236 7.94 -14.19 -1.23
N SER A 237 7.15 -15.26 -1.14
CA SER A 237 7.40 -16.49 -1.89
C SER A 237 7.02 -16.33 -3.36
N LYS A 238 7.87 -16.81 -4.28
CA LYS A 238 7.53 -16.91 -5.70
C LYS A 238 6.59 -18.08 -5.98
N GLU A 239 6.58 -19.09 -5.11
CA GLU A 239 5.86 -20.36 -5.33
C GLU A 239 4.41 -20.29 -4.86
N LYS A 240 4.15 -19.65 -3.72
CA LYS A 240 2.80 -19.52 -3.14
C LYS A 240 2.45 -18.08 -2.82
N TYR A 241 1.17 -17.74 -2.89
CA TYR A 241 0.62 -16.48 -2.41
C TYR A 241 0.34 -16.53 -0.91
N ALA A 242 0.34 -15.37 -0.25
CA ALA A 242 0.01 -15.29 1.17
C ALA A 242 -1.42 -15.80 1.45
N TYR A 243 -2.36 -15.53 0.54
CA TYR A 243 -3.73 -16.04 0.69
C TYR A 243 -3.81 -17.57 0.65
N GLU A 244 -2.95 -18.24 -0.13
CA GLU A 244 -2.94 -19.71 -0.22
C GLU A 244 -2.45 -20.32 1.09
N LEU A 245 -1.37 -19.79 1.65
CA LEU A 245 -0.84 -20.22 2.95
C LEU A 245 -1.86 -20.01 4.07
N ILE A 246 -2.57 -18.87 4.05
CA ILE A 246 -3.64 -18.58 5.01
C ILE A 246 -4.78 -19.60 4.86
N LEU A 247 -5.22 -19.92 3.65
CA LEU A 247 -6.30 -20.87 3.42
C LEU A 247 -5.93 -22.29 3.85
N GLU A 248 -4.69 -22.73 3.57
CA GLU A 248 -4.16 -24.01 4.05
C GLU A 248 -4.21 -24.08 5.58
N LEU A 249 -3.75 -23.04 6.27
CA LEU A 249 -3.78 -22.99 7.74
C LEU A 249 -5.21 -22.89 8.31
N CYS A 250 -6.06 -22.09 7.67
CA CYS A 250 -7.47 -21.95 8.03
C CYS A 250 -8.23 -23.28 7.95
N SER A 251 -7.96 -24.10 6.95
CA SER A 251 -8.61 -25.42 6.79
C SER A 251 -8.33 -26.37 7.96
N ASN A 252 -7.27 -26.14 8.74
CA ASN A 252 -6.90 -26.93 9.90
C ASN A 252 -7.56 -26.44 11.20
N ILE A 253 -8.28 -25.31 11.17
CA ILE A 253 -8.97 -24.78 12.35
C ILE A 253 -10.18 -25.66 12.67
N LYS A 254 -10.19 -26.24 13.87
CA LYS A 254 -11.31 -27.05 14.35
C LYS A 254 -12.48 -26.15 14.72
N VAL A 255 -13.50 -26.10 13.86
CA VAL A 255 -14.74 -25.40 14.17
C VAL A 255 -15.58 -26.26 15.12
N PRO A 256 -16.04 -25.72 16.26
CA PRO A 256 -16.99 -26.42 17.12
C PRO A 256 -18.21 -26.88 16.30
N ARG A 257 -18.69 -28.10 16.54
CA ARG A 257 -19.91 -28.58 15.87
C ARG A 257 -21.02 -27.56 16.07
N SER A 258 -21.66 -27.17 14.95
CA SER A 258 -22.87 -26.36 14.98
C SER A 258 -23.82 -26.93 16.03
N ILE A 259 -24.08 -26.15 17.08
CA ILE A 259 -25.17 -26.47 18.00
C ILE A 259 -26.42 -26.45 17.12
N SER A 260 -27.00 -27.61 16.82
CA SER A 260 -28.29 -27.74 16.14
C SER A 260 -29.41 -27.24 17.08
N GLY A 261 -29.34 -25.97 17.45
CA GLY A 261 -30.36 -25.28 18.21
C GLY A 261 -31.38 -24.75 17.23
N LYS A 262 -32.65 -25.18 17.38
CA LYS A 262 -33.84 -24.61 16.73
C LYS A 262 -33.60 -23.13 16.42
N ASN A 263 -33.78 -22.70 15.16
CA ASN A 263 -33.73 -21.31 14.70
C ASN A 263 -34.35 -20.38 15.75
N LYS A 264 -33.54 -19.87 16.68
CA LYS A 264 -33.96 -18.81 17.57
C LYS A 264 -34.11 -17.63 16.64
N LYS A 265 -35.35 -17.21 16.35
CA LYS A 265 -35.63 -15.97 15.62
C LYS A 265 -34.62 -14.93 16.08
N LEU A 266 -33.69 -14.54 15.20
CA LEU A 266 -32.65 -13.57 15.52
C LEU A 266 -33.40 -12.33 16.04
N LYS A 267 -33.32 -12.08 17.36
CA LYS A 267 -33.97 -10.91 17.93
C LYS A 267 -33.36 -9.70 17.24
N GLN A 268 -34.19 -8.91 16.56
CA GLN A 268 -33.77 -7.69 15.90
C GLN A 268 -33.23 -6.74 16.97
N ILE A 269 -31.90 -6.71 17.14
CA ILE A 269 -31.25 -5.80 18.08
C ILE A 269 -31.38 -4.39 17.49
N HIS A 270 -32.33 -3.62 18.01
CA HIS A 270 -32.49 -2.21 17.67
C HIS A 270 -31.37 -1.41 18.34
N TYR A 271 -30.28 -1.20 17.63
CA TYR A 271 -29.21 -0.30 18.08
C TYR A 271 -29.69 1.15 18.02
N LYS A 272 -29.95 1.77 19.18
CA LYS A 272 -30.29 3.21 19.31
C LYS A 272 -29.13 4.18 19.00
N LYS A 273 -27.91 3.68 18.77
CA LYS A 273 -26.75 4.55 18.49
C LYS A 273 -26.60 4.77 16.98
N LYS A 274 -26.55 6.04 16.55
CA LYS A 274 -26.06 6.45 15.22
C LYS A 274 -24.75 5.71 14.94
N ARG A 275 -24.77 4.71 14.07
CA ARG A 275 -23.55 4.04 13.62
C ARG A 275 -22.68 5.12 12.95
N LYS A 276 -21.49 5.37 13.51
CA LYS A 276 -20.52 6.32 12.93
C LYS A 276 -20.01 5.89 11.54
N ARG A 277 -20.19 4.61 11.17
CA ARG A 277 -19.82 4.03 9.88
C ARG A 277 -20.90 3.05 9.43
N SER A 278 -21.47 3.27 8.24
CA SER A 278 -22.27 2.26 7.55
C SER A 278 -21.37 1.55 6.54
N PHE A 279 -21.19 0.23 6.71
CA PHE A 279 -20.70 -0.59 5.62
C PHE A 279 -21.89 -0.87 4.71
N SER A 280 -21.89 -0.31 3.50
CA SER A 280 -22.82 -0.72 2.45
C SER A 280 -22.14 -1.81 1.64
N THR A 281 -22.81 -2.95 1.50
CA THR A 281 -22.45 -3.94 0.49
C THR A 281 -23.67 -4.07 -0.39
N SER A 282 -23.54 -3.65 -1.62
CA SER A 282 -24.55 -3.78 -2.66
C SER A 282 -24.33 -5.08 -3.42
N GLU A 283 -25.41 -5.61 -3.99
CA GLU A 283 -25.31 -6.72 -4.93
C GLU A 283 -24.35 -6.38 -6.09
N MET A 284 -24.34 -5.13 -6.55
CA MET A 284 -23.43 -4.66 -7.59
C MET A 284 -21.96 -4.79 -7.18
N GLU A 285 -21.60 -4.43 -5.95
CA GLU A 285 -20.24 -4.60 -5.42
C GLU A 285 -19.84 -6.07 -5.37
N ILE A 286 -20.74 -6.96 -4.93
CA ILE A 286 -20.51 -8.41 -4.92
C ILE A 286 -20.28 -8.92 -6.35
N ARG A 287 -21.14 -8.55 -7.30
CA ARG A 287 -20.99 -8.93 -8.71
C ARG A 287 -19.69 -8.40 -9.30
N ASN A 288 -19.31 -7.16 -8.99
CA ASN A 288 -18.06 -6.57 -9.45
C ASN A 288 -16.83 -7.27 -8.85
N PHE A 289 -16.90 -7.71 -7.59
CA PHE A 289 -15.85 -8.52 -6.97
C PHE A 289 -15.64 -9.83 -7.73
N PHE A 290 -16.71 -10.58 -8.01
CA PHE A 290 -16.56 -11.85 -8.73
C PHE A 290 -16.16 -11.67 -10.19
N LYS A 291 -16.63 -10.64 -10.89
CA LYS A 291 -16.10 -10.30 -12.23
C LYS A 291 -14.59 -10.09 -12.23
N LYS A 292 -14.05 -9.44 -11.19
CA LYS A 292 -12.59 -9.27 -11.03
C LYS A 292 -11.90 -10.62 -10.80
N LEU A 293 -12.49 -11.51 -10.01
CA LEU A 293 -11.97 -12.87 -9.83
C LEU A 293 -11.99 -13.67 -11.13
N GLU A 294 -13.04 -13.57 -11.94
CA GLU A 294 -13.10 -14.24 -13.26
C GLU A 294 -11.98 -13.77 -14.18
N VAL A 295 -11.64 -12.48 -14.15
CA VAL A 295 -10.50 -11.92 -14.89
C VAL A 295 -9.17 -12.48 -14.37
N ILE A 296 -9.02 -12.62 -13.06
CA ILE A 296 -7.79 -13.14 -12.43
C ILE A 296 -7.59 -14.63 -12.70
N GLU A 297 -8.65 -15.44 -12.53
CA GLU A 297 -8.58 -16.90 -12.59
C GLU A 297 -8.83 -17.46 -14.00
N GLY A 298 -9.31 -16.63 -14.93
CA GLY A 298 -9.59 -17.03 -16.31
C GLY A 298 -10.78 -17.98 -16.46
N ASN A 299 -11.58 -18.16 -15.41
CA ASN A 299 -12.78 -19.01 -15.41
C ASN A 299 -14.03 -18.20 -15.03
N LYS A 300 -15.20 -18.63 -15.52
CA LYS A 300 -16.47 -17.98 -15.18
C LYS A 300 -17.05 -18.58 -13.90
N SER A 301 -17.48 -17.73 -12.99
CA SER A 301 -18.17 -18.12 -11.77
C SER A 301 -19.68 -17.90 -11.93
N LEU A 302 -20.46 -18.98 -11.93
CA LEU A 302 -21.92 -18.86 -11.94
C LEU A 302 -22.42 -18.61 -10.52
N ILE A 303 -22.79 -17.35 -10.24
CA ILE A 303 -23.18 -16.91 -8.91
C ILE A 303 -24.61 -16.41 -8.91
N HIS A 304 -25.43 -17.07 -8.11
CA HIS A 304 -26.76 -16.59 -7.77
C HIS A 304 -26.70 -15.86 -6.42
N ILE A 305 -27.26 -14.66 -6.36
CA ILE A 305 -27.20 -13.80 -5.16
C ILE A 305 -28.62 -13.58 -4.66
N ASP A 306 -28.92 -14.06 -3.46
CA ASP A 306 -30.18 -13.79 -2.77
C ASP A 306 -29.99 -12.72 -1.72
N LYS A 307 -30.77 -11.64 -1.80
CA LYS A 307 -30.76 -10.60 -0.75
C LYS A 307 -31.61 -11.05 0.43
N LEU A 308 -30.97 -11.31 1.57
CA LEU A 308 -31.66 -11.71 2.81
C LEU A 308 -32.00 -10.52 3.73
N GLY A 309 -31.36 -9.38 3.52
CA GLY A 309 -31.59 -8.17 4.31
C GLY A 309 -30.74 -6.98 3.87
N ASN A 310 -30.73 -5.91 4.66
CA ASN A 310 -29.87 -4.75 4.41
C ASN A 310 -28.39 -5.15 4.59
N ASN A 311 -27.61 -5.07 3.50
CA ASN A 311 -26.21 -5.50 3.44
C ASN A 311 -26.00 -6.97 3.85
N LEU A 312 -27.00 -7.84 3.65
CA LEU A 312 -26.91 -9.26 3.91
C LEU A 312 -27.40 -10.04 2.68
N TYR A 313 -26.52 -10.87 2.14
CA TYR A 313 -26.76 -11.65 0.94
C TYR A 313 -26.33 -13.09 1.16
N PHE A 314 -27.05 -14.01 0.54
CA PHE A 314 -26.68 -15.41 0.42
C PHE A 314 -26.16 -15.65 -0.99
N LEU A 315 -25.00 -16.29 -1.10
CA LEU A 315 -24.32 -16.53 -2.37
C LEU A 315 -24.38 -18.02 -2.69
N HIS A 316 -25.02 -18.38 -3.79
CA HIS A 316 -24.95 -19.74 -4.33
C HIS A 316 -23.86 -19.77 -5.39
N LEU A 317 -22.77 -20.45 -5.06
CA LEU A 317 -21.65 -20.68 -5.96
C LEU A 317 -21.91 -22.00 -6.69
N LYS A 318 -22.21 -21.94 -7.99
CA LYS A 318 -22.26 -23.14 -8.82
C LYS A 318 -20.89 -23.32 -9.46
N ASN A 319 -20.21 -24.43 -9.15
CA ASN A 319 -18.88 -24.85 -9.64
C ASN A 319 -17.65 -24.43 -8.81
N ILE A 320 -17.69 -24.57 -7.48
CA ILE A 320 -16.45 -24.71 -6.69
C ILE A 320 -16.33 -26.17 -6.26
#